data_AF-A0A1C6VY01-F1
#
_entry.id   AF-A0A1C6VY01-F1
#
_cell.length_a   1.000
_cell.length_b   1.000
_cell.length_c   1.000
_cell.angle_alpha   90.00
_cell.angle_beta   90.00
_cell.angle_gamma   90.00
#
_symmetry.space_group_name_H-M   'P 1'
#
loop_
_entity.id
_entity.type
_entity.pdbx_description
1 polymer ?
#
loop_
_entity_poly.entity_id
_entity_poly.type
_entity_poly.pdbx_seq_one_letter_code
_entity_poly.pdbx_strand_id
1 'polypeptide(L)'
;MNLAILYRGPLASCNYDCPYCPFAKRRDPPELLRADRAALDRFAGWVAATTDVRLSVLFTPWGEGLTRSWYRDAMVSLSHLPHVDRVVIQTNLAARVDWLAEADPRAAALWTTFHPGQVDRDRFLRRCARLSELGIRYSVGVVGLPEHLTEARALRAALPAGVYLWVNAAEGRRYDADEEATWTELDPLFGYSVRPHLSLDRPCHAGETAISVRGDGTVRRCHFIDEPIGNLYDGSWRSALRPRPCGNAVCDCHIGYVHLKPLGLRDVFAGGVLERIPAAWPSVRRPVPVAAPRRRPVP
;
A
#
# COMPACT_ATOMS: atom_id res chain seq x y z
N MET A 1 16.32 -9.65 -12.24
CA MET A 1 15.81 -8.35 -11.74
C MET A 1 14.52 -8.58 -10.96
N ASN A 2 14.27 -7.84 -9.87
CA ASN A 2 12.97 -7.82 -9.18
C ASN A 2 12.34 -6.43 -9.32
N LEU A 3 11.07 -6.38 -9.70
CA LEU A 3 10.33 -5.14 -9.94
C LEU A 3 9.03 -5.12 -9.14
N ALA A 4 8.92 -4.11 -8.26
CA ALA A 4 7.68 -3.78 -7.58
C ALA A 4 6.80 -2.90 -8.48
N ILE A 5 5.54 -3.28 -8.65
CA ILE A 5 4.57 -2.57 -9.48
C ILE A 5 3.39 -2.15 -8.61
N LEU A 6 3.17 -0.85 -8.52
CA LEU A 6 1.97 -0.29 -7.91
C LEU A 6 0.97 0.01 -9.03
N TYR A 7 -0.04 -0.84 -9.17
CA TYR A 7 -1.07 -0.70 -10.20
C TYR A 7 -2.24 0.13 -9.68
N ARG A 8 -2.72 1.07 -10.50
CA ARG A 8 -3.94 1.84 -10.26
C ARG A 8 -4.80 1.90 -11.51
N GLY A 9 -5.88 1.11 -11.50
CA GLY A 9 -6.93 1.14 -12.52
C GLY A 9 -7.86 2.36 -12.37
N PRO A 10 -8.84 2.50 -13.27
CA PRO A 10 -9.80 3.60 -13.25
C PRO A 10 -10.88 3.49 -12.17
N LEU A 11 -11.02 2.35 -11.46
CA LEU A 11 -11.99 2.19 -10.37
C LEU A 11 -11.87 3.32 -9.33
N ALA A 12 -12.97 4.05 -9.13
CA ALA A 12 -13.08 5.12 -8.12
C ALA A 12 -14.22 4.89 -7.11
N SER A 13 -15.07 3.89 -7.35
CA SER A 13 -16.19 3.55 -6.46
C SER A 13 -15.79 2.74 -5.25
N CYS A 14 -16.35 3.11 -4.09
CA CYS A 14 -16.17 2.41 -2.82
C CYS A 14 -17.53 2.08 -2.20
N ASN A 15 -17.59 1.01 -1.40
CA ASN A 15 -18.75 0.63 -0.62
C ASN A 15 -18.81 1.29 0.77
N TYR A 16 -17.80 2.10 1.12
CA TYR A 16 -17.74 2.96 2.31
C TYR A 16 -17.74 4.43 1.91
N ASP A 17 -18.21 5.29 2.80
CA ASP A 17 -18.33 6.75 2.63
C ASP A 17 -17.58 7.52 3.74
N CYS A 18 -16.38 7.05 4.09
CA CYS A 18 -15.57 7.63 5.16
C CYS A 18 -15.42 9.16 4.98
N PRO A 19 -15.75 9.97 6.01
CA PRO A 19 -15.77 11.44 5.88
C PRO A 19 -14.38 12.05 5.60
N TYR A 20 -13.31 11.34 6.00
CA TYR A 20 -11.92 11.73 5.78
C TYR A 20 -11.33 11.19 4.46
N CYS A 21 -12.09 10.46 3.63
CA CYS A 21 -11.55 9.88 2.40
C CYS A 21 -11.43 10.94 1.28
N PRO A 22 -10.24 11.14 0.70
CA PRO A 22 -10.06 12.09 -0.40
C PRO A 22 -10.47 11.53 -1.78
N PHE A 23 -10.67 10.21 -1.91
CA PHE A 23 -10.73 9.52 -3.21
C PHE A 23 -12.14 9.16 -3.67
N ALA A 24 -12.87 8.38 -2.87
CA ALA A 24 -14.08 7.70 -3.32
C ALA A 24 -15.34 8.42 -2.81
N LYS A 25 -15.90 9.30 -3.64
CA LYS A 25 -17.18 10.00 -3.36
C LYS A 25 -18.30 9.66 -4.35
N ARG A 26 -18.09 8.71 -5.27
CA ARG A 26 -19.02 8.46 -6.39
C ARG A 26 -19.17 6.97 -6.69
N ARG A 27 -20.33 6.59 -7.22
CA ARG A 27 -20.57 5.26 -7.82
C ARG A 27 -20.14 5.31 -9.27
N ASP A 28 -19.36 4.31 -9.69
CA ASP A 28 -18.94 4.20 -11.08
C ASP A 28 -20.10 3.61 -11.90
N PRO A 29 -20.45 4.22 -13.03
CA PRO A 29 -21.45 3.68 -13.92
C PRO A 29 -20.93 2.43 -14.65
N PRO A 30 -21.82 1.59 -15.22
CA PRO A 30 -21.45 0.29 -15.78
C PRO A 30 -20.34 0.33 -16.85
N GLU A 31 -20.25 1.39 -17.64
CA GLU A 31 -19.20 1.60 -18.63
C GLU A 31 -17.81 1.79 -18.01
N LEU A 32 -17.70 2.53 -16.90
CA LEU A 32 -16.42 2.69 -16.19
C LEU A 32 -16.00 1.37 -15.53
N LEU A 33 -16.96 0.59 -15.00
CA LEU A 33 -16.67 -0.73 -14.45
C LEU A 33 -16.20 -1.72 -15.53
N ARG A 34 -16.78 -1.66 -16.74
CA ARG A 34 -16.30 -2.45 -17.88
C ARG A 34 -14.89 -2.02 -18.31
N ALA A 35 -14.61 -0.72 -18.34
CA ALA A 35 -13.28 -0.21 -18.65
C ALA A 35 -12.24 -0.60 -17.59
N ASP A 36 -12.61 -0.55 -16.31
CA ASP A 36 -11.76 -0.99 -15.20
C ASP A 36 -11.42 -2.48 -15.29
N ARG A 37 -12.43 -3.32 -15.51
CA ARG A 37 -12.21 -4.76 -15.73
C ARG A 37 -11.29 -5.01 -16.92
N ALA A 38 -11.55 -4.39 -18.06
CA ALA A 38 -10.71 -4.56 -19.26
C ALA A 38 -9.26 -4.10 -19.04
N ALA A 39 -9.06 -3.01 -18.30
CA ALA A 39 -7.73 -2.53 -17.92
C ALA A 39 -7.01 -3.52 -17.01
N LEU A 40 -7.70 -4.05 -15.99
CA LEU A 40 -7.13 -5.04 -15.08
C LEU A 40 -6.80 -6.36 -15.79
N ASP A 41 -7.71 -6.86 -16.64
CA ASP A 41 -7.50 -8.08 -17.40
C ASP A 41 -6.29 -7.96 -18.32
N ARG A 42 -6.14 -6.81 -19.00
CA ARG A 42 -4.96 -6.51 -19.83
C ARG A 42 -3.67 -6.45 -19.01
N PHE A 43 -3.71 -5.81 -17.84
CA PHE A 43 -2.57 -5.75 -16.93
C PHE A 43 -2.18 -7.15 -16.42
N ALA A 44 -3.15 -7.95 -15.97
CA ALA A 44 -2.90 -9.32 -15.51
C ALA A 44 -2.33 -10.20 -16.62
N GLY A 45 -2.84 -10.08 -17.86
CA GLY A 45 -2.27 -10.74 -19.03
C GLY A 45 -0.83 -10.34 -19.31
N TRP A 46 -0.49 -9.06 -19.13
CA TRP A 46 0.89 -8.58 -19.26
C TRP A 46 1.80 -9.15 -18.15
N VAL A 47 1.33 -9.21 -16.90
CA VAL A 47 2.08 -9.82 -15.78
C VAL A 47 2.36 -11.29 -16.08
N ALA A 48 1.36 -12.03 -16.55
CA ALA A 48 1.51 -13.44 -16.93
C ALA A 48 2.53 -13.66 -18.05
N ALA A 49 2.55 -12.78 -19.06
CA ALA A 49 3.48 -12.88 -20.18
C ALA A 49 4.92 -12.41 -19.87
N THR A 50 5.11 -11.59 -18.84
CA THR A 50 6.42 -11.00 -18.50
C THR A 50 7.21 -11.92 -17.57
N THR A 51 7.66 -13.06 -18.09
CA THR A 51 8.33 -14.13 -17.33
C THR A 51 9.83 -13.92 -17.13
N ASP A 52 10.42 -12.96 -17.86
CA ASP A 52 11.85 -12.61 -17.80
C ASP A 52 12.23 -11.76 -16.57
N VAL A 53 11.25 -11.33 -15.78
CA VAL A 53 11.41 -10.47 -14.61
C VAL A 53 10.64 -11.04 -13.42
N ARG A 54 11.23 -11.00 -12.22
CA ARG A 54 10.48 -11.29 -10.99
C ARG A 54 9.62 -10.09 -10.62
N LEU A 55 8.34 -10.32 -10.39
CA LEU A 55 7.36 -9.26 -10.20
C LEU A 55 6.76 -9.32 -8.80
N SER A 56 6.45 -8.15 -8.26
CA SER A 56 5.62 -8.00 -7.06
C SER A 56 4.59 -6.93 -7.34
N VAL A 57 3.31 -7.23 -7.14
CA VAL A 57 2.20 -6.35 -7.53
C VAL A 57 1.47 -5.85 -6.29
N LEU A 58 1.28 -4.54 -6.19
CA LEU A 58 0.39 -3.90 -5.24
C LEU A 58 -0.73 -3.16 -6.00
N PHE A 59 -1.96 -3.62 -5.83
CA PHE A 59 -3.15 -2.94 -6.29
C PHE A 59 -3.49 -1.79 -5.33
N THR A 60 -3.55 -0.56 -5.86
CA THR A 60 -3.87 0.68 -5.12
C THR A 60 -5.09 1.40 -5.72
N PRO A 61 -6.27 0.76 -5.73
CA PRO A 61 -7.47 1.36 -6.33
C PRO A 61 -7.83 2.69 -5.64
N TRP A 62 -8.45 3.62 -6.36
CA TRP A 62 -9.03 4.82 -5.73
C TRP A 62 -10.26 4.48 -4.88
N GLY A 63 -10.96 3.41 -5.24
CA GLY A 63 -12.11 2.85 -4.53
C GLY A 63 -11.82 1.51 -3.84
N GLU A 64 -12.86 0.69 -3.61
CA GLU A 64 -12.70 -0.65 -3.01
C GLU A 64 -12.70 -1.75 -4.08
N GLY A 65 -11.50 -2.21 -4.45
CA GLY A 65 -11.31 -3.23 -5.48
C GLY A 65 -11.96 -4.57 -5.15
N LEU A 66 -11.92 -5.03 -3.89
CA LEU A 66 -12.39 -6.36 -3.52
C LEU A 66 -13.92 -6.51 -3.53
N THR A 67 -14.68 -5.42 -3.72
CA THR A 67 -16.12 -5.53 -4.02
C THR A 67 -16.38 -6.14 -5.39
N ARG A 68 -15.39 -6.12 -6.28
CA ARG A 68 -15.48 -6.60 -7.66
C ARG A 68 -14.80 -7.95 -7.81
N SER A 69 -15.45 -8.89 -8.52
CA SER A 69 -14.90 -10.24 -8.70
C SER A 69 -13.59 -10.24 -9.47
N TRP A 70 -13.46 -9.42 -10.51
CA TRP A 70 -12.27 -9.39 -11.36
C TRP A 70 -10.97 -9.04 -10.61
N TYR A 71 -11.02 -8.25 -9.53
CA TYR A 71 -9.84 -8.06 -8.67
C TYR A 71 -9.47 -9.33 -7.89
N ARG A 72 -10.47 -10.07 -7.39
CA ARG A 72 -10.25 -11.34 -6.69
C ARG A 72 -9.70 -12.40 -7.63
N ASP A 73 -10.31 -12.55 -8.81
CA ASP A 73 -9.91 -13.51 -9.84
C ASP A 73 -8.48 -13.22 -10.33
N ALA A 74 -8.14 -11.93 -10.53
CA ALA A 74 -6.78 -11.52 -10.87
C ALA A 74 -5.79 -11.84 -9.75
N MET A 75 -6.12 -11.54 -8.49
CA MET A 75 -5.23 -11.85 -7.36
C MET A 75 -4.95 -13.35 -7.23
N VAL A 76 -5.99 -14.19 -7.32
CA VAL A 76 -5.84 -15.65 -7.32
C VAL A 76 -4.93 -16.08 -8.46
N SER A 77 -5.26 -15.68 -9.70
CA SER A 77 -4.52 -16.09 -10.89
C SER A 77 -3.04 -15.67 -10.83
N LEU A 78 -2.76 -14.43 -10.42
CA LEU A 78 -1.40 -13.92 -10.32
C LEU A 78 -0.61 -14.57 -9.19
N SER A 79 -1.25 -15.00 -8.09
CA SER A 79 -0.57 -15.63 -6.96
C SER A 79 0.07 -16.98 -7.30
N HIS A 80 -0.41 -17.66 -8.34
CA HIS A 80 0.12 -18.95 -8.79
C HIS A 80 1.24 -18.85 -9.83
N LEU A 81 1.54 -17.64 -10.31
CA LEU A 81 2.58 -17.45 -11.32
C LEU A 81 3.97 -17.58 -10.70
N PRO A 82 4.87 -18.43 -11.25
CA PRO A 82 6.15 -18.76 -10.62
C PRO A 82 7.13 -17.59 -10.53
N HIS A 83 6.98 -16.57 -11.38
CA HIS A 83 7.79 -15.34 -11.37
C HIS A 83 7.16 -14.20 -10.57
N VAL A 84 6.00 -14.41 -9.94
CA VAL A 84 5.33 -13.42 -9.09
C VAL A 84 5.58 -13.74 -7.61
N ASP A 85 6.31 -12.86 -6.94
CA ASP A 85 6.73 -13.04 -5.55
C ASP A 85 5.65 -12.62 -4.56
N ARG A 86 4.89 -11.59 -4.92
CA ARG A 86 3.86 -10.97 -4.08
C ARG A 86 2.72 -10.45 -4.94
N VAL A 87 1.49 -10.65 -4.48
CA VAL A 87 0.30 -9.97 -5.00
C VAL A 87 -0.51 -9.44 -3.83
N VAL A 88 -0.63 -8.12 -3.77
CA VAL A 88 -1.19 -7.39 -2.64
C VAL A 88 -2.25 -6.41 -3.11
N ILE A 89 -3.26 -6.14 -2.29
CA ILE A 89 -4.23 -5.07 -2.52
C ILE A 89 -4.46 -4.24 -1.25
N GLN A 90 -4.63 -2.94 -1.42
CA GLN A 90 -5.20 -2.07 -0.40
C GLN A 90 -6.72 -2.24 -0.35
N THR A 91 -7.26 -2.58 0.82
CA THR A 91 -8.70 -2.86 1.00
C THR A 91 -9.20 -2.40 2.36
N ASN A 92 -10.48 -2.02 2.43
CA ASN A 92 -11.22 -1.80 3.67
C ASN A 92 -11.70 -3.13 4.33
N LEU A 93 -11.41 -4.27 3.71
CA LEU A 93 -11.76 -5.61 4.17
C LEU A 93 -13.29 -5.82 4.32
N ALA A 94 -14.12 -5.14 3.53
CA ALA A 94 -15.57 -5.34 3.55
C ALA A 94 -16.03 -6.64 2.86
N ALA A 95 -15.28 -7.09 1.85
CA ALA A 95 -15.59 -8.32 1.13
C ALA A 95 -15.40 -9.56 2.03
N ARG A 96 -16.14 -10.65 1.72
CA ARG A 96 -15.80 -11.96 2.26
C ARG A 96 -14.45 -12.39 1.69
N VAL A 97 -13.66 -13.12 2.49
CA VAL A 97 -12.28 -13.49 2.16
C VAL A 97 -12.13 -14.96 1.76
N ASP A 98 -13.23 -15.73 1.73
CA ASP A 98 -13.20 -17.18 1.48
C ASP A 98 -12.61 -17.56 0.11
N TRP A 99 -12.69 -16.66 -0.88
CA TRP A 99 -12.06 -16.83 -2.20
C TRP A 99 -10.53 -16.95 -2.13
N LEU A 100 -9.88 -16.48 -1.06
CA LEU A 100 -8.43 -16.63 -0.87
C LEU A 100 -8.03 -18.09 -0.59
N ALA A 101 -8.98 -18.99 -0.32
CA ALA A 101 -8.70 -20.43 -0.28
C ALA A 101 -8.18 -20.97 -1.63
N GLU A 102 -8.45 -20.26 -2.73
CA GLU A 102 -7.98 -20.62 -4.07
C GLU A 102 -6.63 -19.98 -4.42
N ALA A 103 -6.12 -19.04 -3.61
CA ALA A 103 -4.85 -18.34 -3.86
C ALA A 103 -3.65 -19.09 -3.26
N ASP A 104 -2.42 -18.86 -3.78
CA ASP A 104 -1.21 -19.29 -3.08
C ASP A 104 -0.94 -18.34 -1.89
N PRO A 105 -1.05 -18.82 -0.62
CA PRO A 105 -0.85 -17.99 0.56
C PRO A 105 0.60 -17.51 0.71
N ARG A 106 1.54 -18.11 -0.01
CA ARG A 106 2.94 -17.67 -0.03
C ARG A 106 3.16 -16.47 -0.92
N ALA A 107 2.23 -16.10 -1.80
CA ALA A 107 2.33 -14.95 -2.69
C ALA A 107 1.25 -13.89 -2.39
N ALA A 108 0.02 -14.32 -2.11
CA ALA A 108 -1.10 -13.44 -1.81
C ALA A 108 -0.99 -12.82 -0.40
N ALA A 109 -1.18 -11.51 -0.30
CA ALA A 109 -1.26 -10.80 0.98
C ALA A 109 -2.24 -9.62 0.90
N LEU A 110 -2.71 -9.12 2.04
CA LEU A 110 -3.62 -7.97 2.09
C LEU A 110 -3.05 -6.80 2.90
N TRP A 111 -3.19 -5.60 2.38
CA TRP A 111 -3.03 -4.36 3.14
C TRP A 111 -4.43 -3.89 3.54
N THR A 112 -4.84 -4.15 4.78
CA THR A 112 -6.22 -3.89 5.23
C THR A 112 -6.32 -2.63 6.07
N THR A 113 -7.44 -1.90 5.98
CA THR A 113 -7.71 -0.71 6.78
C THR A 113 -9.03 -0.87 7.52
N PHE A 114 -8.99 -0.73 8.85
CA PHE A 114 -10.16 -0.63 9.69
C PHE A 114 -10.65 0.82 9.72
N HIS A 115 -11.94 1.01 9.44
CA HIS A 115 -12.59 2.31 9.40
C HIS A 115 -13.68 2.35 10.49
N PRO A 116 -13.39 2.94 11.67
CA PRO A 116 -14.42 3.20 12.66
C PRO A 116 -15.60 3.95 12.04
N GLY A 117 -16.82 3.53 12.37
CA GLY A 117 -18.06 4.08 11.81
C GLY A 117 -18.54 3.43 10.50
N GLN A 118 -17.70 2.65 9.81
CA GLN A 118 -18.10 1.92 8.59
C GLN A 118 -18.29 0.42 8.81
N VAL A 119 -17.62 -0.13 9.82
CA VAL A 119 -17.69 -1.54 10.17
C VAL A 119 -17.54 -1.73 11.67
N ASP A 120 -18.34 -2.66 12.18
CA ASP A 120 -18.19 -3.15 13.54
C ASP A 120 -16.84 -3.86 13.73
N ARG A 121 -16.20 -3.65 14.89
CA ARG A 121 -14.88 -4.19 15.22
C ARG A 121 -14.90 -5.72 15.20
N ASP A 122 -15.90 -6.36 15.78
CA ASP A 122 -15.96 -7.82 15.85
C ASP A 122 -16.14 -8.42 14.44
N ARG A 123 -16.92 -7.76 13.58
CA ARG A 123 -17.04 -8.14 12.17
C ARG A 123 -15.70 -8.04 11.42
N PHE A 124 -14.94 -6.97 11.65
CA PHE A 124 -13.61 -6.81 11.05
C PHE A 124 -12.63 -7.87 11.57
N LEU A 125 -12.61 -8.11 12.89
CA LEU A 125 -11.78 -9.12 13.53
C LEU A 125 -12.10 -10.53 13.06
N ARG A 126 -13.38 -10.88 12.85
CA ARG A 126 -13.76 -12.18 12.26
C ARG A 126 -13.15 -12.39 10.88
N ARG A 127 -13.05 -11.34 10.06
CA ARG A 127 -12.38 -11.42 8.75
C ARG A 127 -10.87 -11.55 8.90
N CYS A 128 -10.26 -10.84 9.84
CA CYS A 128 -8.84 -11.00 10.17
C CYS A 128 -8.53 -12.43 10.62
N ALA A 129 -9.34 -13.00 11.53
CA ALA A 129 -9.21 -14.38 11.96
C ALA A 129 -9.31 -15.35 10.77
N ARG A 130 -10.27 -15.13 9.86
CA ARG A 130 -10.40 -15.94 8.65
C ARG A 130 -9.17 -15.85 7.73
N LEU A 131 -8.55 -14.67 7.59
CA LEU A 131 -7.29 -14.52 6.86
C LEU A 131 -6.17 -15.35 7.50
N SER A 132 -6.07 -15.31 8.84
CA SER A 132 -5.09 -16.12 9.58
C SER A 132 -5.31 -17.62 9.40
N GLU A 133 -6.56 -18.09 9.44
CA GLU A 133 -6.92 -19.50 9.18
C GLU A 133 -6.52 -19.95 7.77
N LEU A 134 -6.65 -19.06 6.78
CA LEU A 134 -6.25 -19.31 5.40
C LEU A 134 -4.72 -19.19 5.19
N GLY A 135 -3.96 -18.80 6.22
CA GLY A 135 -2.52 -18.58 6.12
C GLY A 135 -2.12 -17.34 5.30
N ILE A 136 -3.08 -16.45 5.01
CA ILE A 136 -2.83 -15.23 4.24
C ILE A 136 -2.13 -14.20 5.11
N ARG A 137 -1.04 -13.61 4.62
CA ARG A 137 -0.37 -12.49 5.30
C ARG A 137 -1.23 -11.23 5.18
N TYR A 138 -1.36 -10.48 6.25
CA TYR A 138 -2.03 -9.18 6.20
C TYR A 138 -1.51 -8.19 7.24
N SER A 139 -1.60 -6.91 6.91
CA SER A 139 -1.45 -5.81 7.87
C SER A 139 -2.80 -5.16 8.12
N VAL A 140 -2.95 -4.52 9.29
CA VAL A 140 -4.16 -3.80 9.68
C VAL A 140 -3.83 -2.34 9.92
N GLY A 141 -4.64 -1.45 9.35
CA GLY A 141 -4.48 -0.02 9.47
C GLY A 141 -5.59 0.69 10.18
N VAL A 142 -5.28 1.88 10.68
CA VAL A 142 -6.27 2.87 11.11
C VAL A 142 -5.77 4.28 10.78
N VAL A 143 -6.69 5.22 10.54
CA VAL A 143 -6.34 6.64 10.41
C VAL A 143 -6.21 7.24 11.82
N GLY A 144 -5.12 7.94 12.10
CA GLY A 144 -4.76 8.50 13.40
C GLY A 144 -5.57 9.74 13.78
N LEU A 145 -6.90 9.65 13.77
CA LEU A 145 -7.79 10.71 14.26
C LEU A 145 -8.09 10.50 15.75
N PRO A 146 -8.14 11.55 16.59
CA PRO A 146 -8.40 11.41 18.03
C PRO A 146 -9.63 10.57 18.35
N GLU A 147 -10.73 10.75 17.61
CA GLU A 147 -11.96 9.99 17.73
C GLU A 147 -11.82 8.49 17.42
N HIS A 148 -10.77 8.09 16.69
CA HIS A 148 -10.47 6.69 16.39
C HIS A 148 -9.60 6.02 17.47
N LEU A 149 -8.98 6.78 18.38
CA LEU A 149 -7.93 6.25 19.27
C LEU A 149 -8.45 5.13 20.18
N THR A 150 -9.64 5.30 20.77
CA THR A 150 -10.27 4.29 21.63
C THR A 150 -10.49 2.98 20.88
N GLU A 151 -11.06 3.06 19.68
CA GLU A 151 -11.29 1.87 18.84
C GLU A 151 -9.98 1.26 18.33
N ALA A 152 -8.97 2.06 18.01
CA ALA A 152 -7.65 1.57 17.61
C ALA A 152 -6.96 0.79 18.73
N ARG A 153 -7.03 1.27 19.98
CA ARG A 153 -6.51 0.56 21.16
C ARG A 153 -7.24 -0.77 21.39
N ALA A 154 -8.56 -0.76 21.32
CA ALA A 154 -9.36 -1.97 21.47
C ALA A 154 -9.10 -2.99 20.34
N LEU A 155 -8.97 -2.52 19.09
CA LEU A 155 -8.59 -3.35 17.95
C LEU A 155 -7.20 -3.98 18.17
N ARG A 156 -6.21 -3.18 18.60
CA ARG A 156 -4.87 -3.70 18.87
C ARG A 156 -4.87 -4.78 19.95
N ALA A 157 -5.61 -4.58 21.03
CA ALA A 157 -5.73 -5.55 22.12
C ALA A 157 -6.35 -6.88 21.67
N ALA A 158 -7.29 -6.84 20.72
CA ALA A 158 -7.97 -8.03 20.21
C ALA A 158 -7.23 -8.75 19.06
N LEU A 159 -6.40 -8.03 18.30
CA LEU A 159 -5.63 -8.61 17.20
C LEU A 159 -4.48 -9.49 17.72
N PRO A 160 -4.19 -10.65 17.10
CA PRO A 160 -3.02 -11.46 17.43
C PRO A 160 -1.73 -10.63 17.37
N ALA A 161 -0.81 -10.85 18.30
CA ALA A 161 0.43 -10.07 18.42
C ALA A 161 1.26 -10.08 17.13
N GLY A 162 1.25 -11.18 16.38
CA GLY A 162 1.95 -11.32 15.10
C GLY A 162 1.35 -10.51 13.93
N VAL A 163 0.14 -9.97 14.06
CA VAL A 163 -0.45 -9.08 13.04
C VAL A 163 0.04 -7.67 13.27
N TYR A 164 0.69 -7.06 12.29
CA TYR A 164 1.15 -5.68 12.41
C TYR A 164 -0.02 -4.70 12.26
N LEU A 165 -0.14 -3.78 13.23
CA LEU A 165 -1.06 -2.65 13.16
C LEU A 165 -0.25 -1.40 12.85
N TRP A 166 -0.58 -0.74 11.73
CA TRP A 166 -0.01 0.53 11.36
C TRP A 166 -1.01 1.67 11.53
N VAL A 167 -0.50 2.86 11.77
CA VAL A 167 -1.30 4.08 11.85
C VAL A 167 -0.93 4.99 10.68
N ASN A 168 -1.93 5.53 9.99
CA ASN A 168 -1.73 6.56 8.98
C ASN A 168 -2.06 7.92 9.58
N ALA A 169 -1.12 8.84 9.54
CA ALA A 169 -1.38 10.23 9.91
C ALA A 169 -2.54 10.77 9.05
N ALA A 170 -3.47 11.46 9.71
CA ALA A 170 -4.60 12.08 9.03
C ALA A 170 -4.10 13.22 8.16
N GLU A 171 -4.59 13.27 6.92
CA GLU A 171 -4.19 14.28 5.95
C GLU A 171 -4.46 15.70 6.49
N GLY A 172 -3.47 16.58 6.37
CA GLY A 172 -3.55 17.97 6.85
C GLY A 172 -3.49 18.14 8.38
N ARG A 173 -3.47 17.05 9.16
CA ARG A 173 -3.40 17.14 10.63
C ARG A 173 -1.96 17.27 11.12
N ARG A 174 -1.75 18.17 12.07
CA ARG A 174 -0.52 18.24 12.86
C ARG A 174 -0.71 17.44 14.15
N TYR A 175 0.34 16.74 14.56
CA TYR A 175 0.40 16.01 15.81
C TYR A 175 1.44 16.69 16.69
N ASP A 176 1.09 16.98 17.93
CA ASP A 176 2.11 17.36 18.92
C ASP A 176 2.90 16.13 19.40
N ALA A 177 3.86 16.35 20.29
CA ALA A 177 4.73 15.30 20.79
C ALA A 177 3.97 14.22 21.60
N ASP A 178 2.96 14.62 22.37
CA ASP A 178 2.20 13.71 23.23
C ASP A 178 1.21 12.88 22.40
N GLU A 179 0.59 13.51 21.40
CA GLU A 179 -0.25 12.83 20.42
C GLU A 179 0.57 11.85 19.58
N GLU A 180 1.73 12.26 19.06
CA GLU A 180 2.62 11.35 18.32
C GLU A 180 3.05 10.18 19.22
N ALA A 181 3.47 10.45 20.46
CA ALA A 181 3.86 9.40 21.41
C ALA A 181 2.74 8.38 21.64
N THR A 182 1.50 8.87 21.83
CA THR A 182 0.31 8.06 22.03
C THR A 182 0.05 7.10 20.85
N TRP A 183 0.09 7.59 19.62
CA TRP A 183 -0.08 6.72 18.44
C TRP A 183 1.13 5.80 18.22
N THR A 184 2.32 6.23 18.62
CA THR A 184 3.57 5.44 18.55
C THR A 184 3.60 4.29 19.56
N GLU A 185 2.68 4.24 20.53
CA GLU A 185 2.44 3.03 21.35
C GLU A 185 1.76 1.92 20.54
N LEU A 186 0.93 2.28 19.57
CA LEU A 186 0.21 1.34 18.70
C LEU A 186 1.03 0.94 17.47
N ASP A 187 1.71 1.91 16.86
CA ASP A 187 2.58 1.71 15.69
C ASP A 187 3.97 2.32 15.94
N PRO A 188 5.00 1.49 16.22
CA PRO A 188 6.38 1.96 16.42
C PRO A 188 6.97 2.75 15.24
N LEU A 189 6.38 2.65 14.04
CA LEU A 189 6.81 3.35 12.83
C LEU A 189 5.97 4.60 12.53
N PHE A 190 5.01 4.96 13.39
CA PHE A 190 4.08 6.07 13.16
C PHE A 190 4.78 7.39 12.87
N GLY A 191 5.93 7.65 13.49
CA GLY A 191 6.71 8.86 13.26
C GLY A 191 7.14 9.09 11.81
N TYR A 192 7.25 8.03 10.97
CA TYR A 192 7.46 8.18 9.53
C TYR A 192 6.22 8.68 8.79
N SER A 193 5.02 8.37 9.32
CA SER A 193 3.76 8.85 8.77
C SER A 193 3.46 10.28 9.19
N VAL A 194 3.87 10.70 10.39
CA VAL A 194 3.61 12.06 10.91
C VAL A 194 4.47 13.11 10.22
N ARG A 195 5.71 12.77 9.87
CA ARG A 195 6.69 13.72 9.35
C ARG A 195 6.81 13.62 7.82
N PRO A 196 6.48 14.68 7.08
CA PRO A 196 6.82 14.76 5.67
C PRO A 196 8.34 14.72 5.47
N HIS A 197 8.81 13.98 4.47
CA HIS A 197 10.23 13.75 4.22
C HIS A 197 10.75 14.67 3.12
N LEU A 198 11.84 15.40 3.38
CA LEU A 198 12.53 16.19 2.35
C LEU A 198 13.13 15.25 1.31
N SER A 199 12.53 15.19 0.13
CA SER A 199 12.87 14.18 -0.89
C SER A 199 13.61 14.71 -2.09
N LEU A 200 13.60 16.02 -2.36
CA LEU A 200 14.24 16.58 -3.56
C LEU A 200 15.73 16.20 -3.59
N ASP A 201 16.18 15.75 -4.77
CA ASP A 201 17.55 15.31 -5.04
C ASP A 201 18.01 14.11 -4.20
N ARG A 202 17.12 13.48 -3.43
CA ARG A 202 17.44 12.28 -2.66
C ARG A 202 17.28 11.03 -3.52
N PRO A 203 18.15 10.03 -3.35
CA PRO A 203 18.05 8.77 -4.09
C PRO A 203 16.78 8.02 -3.69
N CYS A 204 16.09 7.45 -4.68
CA CYS A 204 14.84 6.73 -4.50
C CYS A 204 14.81 5.49 -5.39
N HIS A 205 14.17 4.41 -4.94
CA HIS A 205 13.98 3.21 -5.75
C HIS A 205 12.93 3.38 -6.87
N ALA A 206 12.14 4.46 -6.81
CA ALA A 206 11.11 4.82 -7.79
C ALA A 206 11.72 5.10 -9.19
N GLY A 207 11.33 4.29 -10.17
CA GLY A 207 11.86 4.29 -11.53
C GLY A 207 13.12 3.44 -11.73
N GLU A 208 13.55 2.69 -10.71
CA GLU A 208 14.71 1.78 -10.76
C GLU A 208 14.28 0.33 -10.48
N THR A 209 13.63 0.10 -9.34
CA THR A 209 13.13 -1.22 -8.90
C THR A 209 11.70 -1.18 -8.35
N ALA A 210 11.05 0.00 -8.43
CA ALA A 210 9.64 0.19 -8.13
C ALA A 210 9.05 1.15 -9.17
N ILE A 211 7.86 0.85 -9.69
CA ILE A 211 7.14 1.70 -10.64
C ILE A 211 5.66 1.80 -10.28
N SER A 212 5.01 2.86 -10.75
CA SER A 212 3.56 2.99 -10.72
C SER A 212 3.00 2.85 -12.13
N VAL A 213 1.89 2.13 -12.25
CA VAL A 213 1.25 1.80 -13.53
C VAL A 213 -0.21 2.22 -13.50
N ARG A 214 -0.65 2.96 -14.52
CA ARG A 214 -2.07 3.28 -14.74
C ARG A 214 -2.77 2.18 -15.54
N GLY A 215 -4.10 2.16 -15.51
CA GLY A 215 -4.91 1.15 -16.24
C GLY A 215 -4.66 1.08 -17.75
N ASP A 216 -4.23 2.18 -18.38
CA ASP A 216 -3.85 2.24 -19.80
C ASP A 216 -2.41 1.71 -20.08
N GLY A 217 -1.71 1.24 -19.05
CA GLY A 217 -0.34 0.73 -19.13
C GLY A 217 0.73 1.81 -18.98
N THR A 218 0.37 3.09 -18.84
CA THR A 218 1.34 4.16 -18.64
C THR A 218 2.16 3.90 -17.39
N VAL A 219 3.48 3.82 -17.57
CA VAL A 219 4.46 3.62 -16.50
C VAL A 219 5.00 4.96 -16.04
N ARG A 220 5.01 5.15 -14.74
CA ARG A 220 5.61 6.29 -14.04
C ARG A 220 6.56 5.80 -12.97
N ARG A 221 7.42 6.68 -12.50
CA ARG A 221 8.33 6.36 -11.39
C ARG A 221 7.57 6.15 -10.08
N CYS A 222 6.55 6.95 -9.83
CA CYS A 222 5.78 7.00 -8.60
C CYS A 222 4.36 7.54 -8.87
N HIS A 223 3.39 7.25 -8.01
CA HIS A 223 2.04 7.82 -8.10
C HIS A 223 2.01 9.34 -8.03
N PHE A 224 3.00 9.93 -7.36
CA PHE A 224 3.08 11.37 -7.08
C PHE A 224 3.99 12.13 -8.05
N ILE A 225 4.46 11.47 -9.12
CA ILE A 225 5.27 12.09 -10.18
C ILE A 225 4.54 11.82 -11.50
N ASP A 226 4.05 12.87 -12.14
CA ASP A 226 3.19 12.73 -13.32
C ASP A 226 3.92 12.32 -14.60
N GLU A 227 5.20 12.66 -14.69
CA GLU A 227 6.05 12.39 -15.86
C GLU A 227 6.09 10.88 -16.18
N PRO A 228 5.57 10.46 -17.34
CA PRO A 228 5.70 9.09 -17.81
C PRO A 228 7.16 8.71 -18.08
N ILE A 229 7.48 7.44 -17.90
CA ILE A 229 8.78 6.87 -18.29
C ILE A 229 8.64 5.79 -19.36
N GLY A 230 7.42 5.45 -19.79
CA GLY A 230 7.14 4.45 -20.82
C GLY A 230 5.75 3.86 -20.67
N ASN A 231 5.48 2.76 -21.36
CA ASN A 231 4.25 1.98 -21.27
C ASN A 231 4.59 0.48 -21.16
N LEU A 232 3.78 -0.27 -20.41
CA LEU A 232 3.95 -1.72 -20.26
C LEU A 232 3.83 -2.47 -21.59
N TYR A 233 2.87 -2.05 -22.42
CA TYR A 233 2.37 -2.82 -23.55
C TYR A 233 3.19 -2.64 -24.83
N ASP A 234 4.05 -1.62 -24.90
CA ASP A 234 5.03 -1.44 -25.98
C ASP A 234 6.48 -1.78 -25.54
N GLY A 235 6.67 -2.12 -24.26
CA GLY A 235 7.97 -2.50 -23.69
C GLY A 235 8.92 -1.34 -23.40
N SER A 236 8.56 -0.09 -23.72
CA SER A 236 9.42 1.10 -23.52
C SER A 236 9.83 1.33 -22.06
N TRP A 237 9.08 0.80 -21.10
CA TRP A 237 9.40 0.85 -19.68
C TRP A 237 10.78 0.25 -19.35
N ARG A 238 11.21 -0.79 -20.09
CA ARG A 238 12.42 -1.58 -19.76
C ARG A 238 13.67 -0.72 -19.78
N SER A 239 13.92 -0.03 -20.90
CA SER A 239 15.10 0.84 -21.07
C SER A 239 15.01 2.11 -20.19
N ALA A 240 13.83 2.43 -19.67
CA ALA A 240 13.62 3.58 -18.81
C ALA A 240 13.95 3.33 -17.33
N LEU A 241 14.10 2.07 -16.91
CA LEU A 241 14.45 1.73 -15.52
C LEU A 241 15.90 2.06 -15.22
N ARG A 242 16.13 3.06 -14.39
CA ARG A 242 17.47 3.48 -13.94
C ARG A 242 17.39 4.29 -12.65
N PRO A 243 18.46 4.31 -11.83
CA PRO A 243 18.54 5.18 -10.66
C PRO A 243 18.32 6.64 -11.05
N ARG A 244 17.46 7.33 -10.30
CA ARG A 244 17.21 8.78 -10.42
C ARG A 244 16.86 9.35 -9.05
N PRO A 245 17.25 10.60 -8.73
CA PRO A 245 16.76 11.27 -7.55
C PRO A 245 15.26 11.55 -7.62
N CYS A 246 14.61 11.78 -6.47
CA CYS A 246 13.22 12.25 -6.43
C CYS A 246 13.13 13.71 -6.91
N GLY A 247 12.11 14.02 -7.71
CA GLY A 247 11.83 15.38 -8.19
C GLY A 247 10.90 16.19 -7.28
N ASN A 248 10.23 15.55 -6.31
CA ASN A 248 9.31 16.23 -5.40
C ASN A 248 10.09 16.81 -4.21
N ALA A 249 9.73 18.02 -3.79
CA ALA A 249 10.28 18.66 -2.59
C ALA A 249 10.06 17.83 -1.32
N VAL A 250 8.86 17.27 -1.20
CA VAL A 250 8.37 16.56 -0.02
C VAL A 250 7.70 15.25 -0.44
N CYS A 251 7.88 14.20 0.37
CA CYS A 251 7.21 12.92 0.24
C CYS A 251 6.59 12.51 1.59
N ASP A 252 5.29 12.24 1.62
CA ASP A 252 4.50 12.06 2.84
C ASP A 252 3.56 10.84 2.83
N CYS A 253 3.39 10.19 1.67
CA CYS A 253 2.60 8.96 1.57
C CYS A 253 3.49 7.71 1.69
N HIS A 254 3.04 6.70 2.45
CA HIS A 254 3.79 5.45 2.69
C HIS A 254 4.26 4.77 1.41
N ILE A 255 3.37 4.60 0.43
CA ILE A 255 3.69 3.96 -0.86
C ILE A 255 4.70 4.77 -1.69
N GLY A 256 4.99 6.00 -1.30
CA GLY A 256 6.07 6.82 -1.85
C GLY A 256 7.33 6.74 -0.98
N TYR A 257 7.26 7.17 0.27
CA TYR A 257 8.44 7.34 1.12
C TYR A 257 9.12 6.01 1.47
N VAL A 258 8.41 4.88 1.43
CA VAL A 258 9.02 3.55 1.65
C VAL A 258 10.12 3.25 0.63
N HIS A 259 10.11 3.93 -0.53
CA HIS A 259 11.12 3.81 -1.58
C HIS A 259 12.25 4.86 -1.49
N LEU A 260 12.18 5.81 -0.56
CA LEU A 260 13.21 6.83 -0.36
C LEU A 260 14.43 6.21 0.33
N LYS A 261 15.54 6.02 -0.40
CA LYS A 261 16.69 5.22 0.09
C LYS A 261 17.25 5.71 1.44
N PRO A 262 17.38 7.03 1.70
CA PRO A 262 17.89 7.53 2.97
C PRO A 262 17.05 7.14 4.21
N LEU A 263 15.79 6.73 4.05
CA LEU A 263 14.95 6.30 5.17
C LEU A 263 15.22 4.84 5.59
N GLY A 264 15.92 4.04 4.77
CA GLY A 264 16.22 2.64 5.08
C GLY A 264 14.98 1.74 5.20
N LEU A 265 13.81 2.20 4.77
CA LEU A 265 12.55 1.49 5.02
C LEU A 265 12.42 0.18 4.24
N ARG A 266 13.09 0.03 3.09
CA ARG A 266 13.11 -1.26 2.40
C ARG A 266 13.86 -2.34 3.19
N ASP A 267 14.77 -1.98 4.09
CA ASP A 267 15.42 -2.95 4.98
C ASP A 267 14.52 -3.29 6.18
N VAL A 268 13.80 -2.27 6.70
CA VAL A 268 12.82 -2.44 7.79
C VAL A 268 11.68 -3.37 7.37
N PHE A 269 11.14 -3.19 6.17
CA PHE A 269 10.05 -3.99 5.64
C PHE A 269 10.53 -5.25 4.88
N ALA A 270 11.72 -5.23 4.28
CA ALA A 270 12.30 -6.31 3.48
C ALA A 270 11.28 -6.94 2.50
N GLY A 271 10.99 -8.23 2.66
CA GLY A 271 10.01 -8.96 1.84
C GLY A 271 8.54 -8.59 2.08
N GLY A 272 8.26 -7.63 2.97
CA GLY A 272 6.92 -7.15 3.35
C GLY A 272 6.61 -5.70 2.97
N VAL A 273 7.37 -5.11 2.04
CA VAL A 273 7.19 -3.70 1.60
C VAL A 273 5.79 -3.45 1.03
N LEU A 274 5.26 -4.38 0.22
CA LEU A 274 3.99 -4.15 -0.48
C LEU A 274 2.77 -4.37 0.40
N GLU A 275 2.83 -5.29 1.37
CA GLU A 275 1.76 -5.49 2.36
C GLU A 275 1.96 -4.66 3.65
N ARG A 276 2.97 -3.79 3.70
CA ARG A 276 3.34 -2.95 4.85
C ARG A 276 3.48 -3.79 6.12
N ILE A 277 4.28 -4.85 6.07
CA ILE A 277 4.61 -5.69 7.25
C ILE A 277 6.13 -5.63 7.49
N PRO A 278 6.59 -5.07 8.62
CA PRO A 278 8.00 -5.06 8.97
C PRO A 278 8.57 -6.48 9.11
N ALA A 279 9.80 -6.69 8.64
CA ALA A 279 10.44 -8.00 8.62
C ALA A 279 10.63 -8.60 10.02
N ALA A 280 10.86 -7.74 11.02
CA ALA A 280 11.11 -8.13 12.39
C ALA A 280 9.84 -8.10 13.28
N TRP A 281 8.63 -7.88 12.74
CA TRP A 281 7.42 -7.83 13.58
C TRP A 281 7.14 -9.20 14.24
N PRO A 282 6.80 -9.27 15.56
CA PRO A 282 6.44 -8.18 16.49
C PRO A 282 7.60 -7.51 17.23
N SER A 283 8.84 -7.90 16.97
CA SER A 283 10.04 -7.41 17.67
C SER A 283 10.63 -6.09 17.14
N VAL A 284 9.92 -5.39 16.25
CA VAL A 284 10.41 -4.13 15.65
C VAL A 284 10.67 -3.10 16.74
N ARG A 285 11.95 -2.75 16.92
CA ARG A 285 12.34 -1.66 17.82
C ARG A 285 11.97 -0.32 17.20
N ARG A 286 11.56 0.64 18.02
CA ARG A 286 11.33 2.04 17.60
C ARG A 286 12.55 2.54 16.82
N PRO A 287 12.37 3.07 15.59
CA PRO A 287 13.46 3.71 14.88
C PRO A 287 14.01 4.86 15.73
N VAL A 288 15.33 4.96 15.84
CA VAL A 288 15.96 6.17 16.38
C VAL A 288 15.60 7.31 15.43
N PRO A 289 15.11 8.47 15.93
CA PRO A 289 14.77 9.59 15.07
C PRO A 289 15.97 9.95 14.20
N VAL A 290 15.81 9.90 12.87
CA VAL A 290 16.78 10.50 11.97
C VAL A 290 16.74 11.99 12.29
N ALA A 291 17.83 12.51 12.86
CA ALA A 291 17.92 13.90 13.27
C ALA A 291 17.47 14.80 12.10
N ALA A 292 16.54 15.73 12.38
CA ALA A 292 16.17 16.75 11.41
C ALA A 292 17.46 17.42 10.89
N PRO A 293 17.58 17.65 9.57
CA PRO A 293 18.76 18.30 9.04
C PRO A 293 18.96 19.63 9.76
N ARG A 294 20.11 19.79 10.41
CA ARG A 294 20.48 21.06 11.05
C ARG A 294 20.35 22.15 10.01
N ARG A 295 19.46 23.13 10.25
CA ARG A 295 19.41 24.34 9.43
C ARG A 295 20.81 24.94 9.44
N ARG A 296 21.47 25.03 8.28
CA ARG A 296 22.66 25.84 8.15
C ARG A 296 22.25 27.28 8.47
N PRO A 297 22.98 28.00 9.36
CA PRO A 297 22.76 29.44 9.48
C PRO A 297 23.01 30.05 8.10
N VAL A 298 22.04 30.83 7.63
CA VAL A 298 22.21 31.68 6.46
C VAL A 298 23.21 32.77 6.85
N PRO A 299 24.24 33.05 6.04
CA PRO A 299 25.21 34.12 6.32
C PRO A 299 24.54 35.50 6.32
#